data_AF-A0A8X6H1X1-F1
#
_entry.id   AF-A0A8X6H1X1-F1
#
_cell.length_a   1.000
_cell.length_b   1.000
_cell.length_c   1.000
_cell.angle_alpha   90.00
_cell.angle_beta   90.00
_cell.angle_gamma   90.00
#
_symmetry.space_group_name_H-M   'P 1'
#
loop_
_entity.id
_entity.type
_entity.pdbx_description
1 polymer ?
#
loop_
_entity_poly.entity_id
_entity_poly.type
_entity_poly.pdbx_seq_one_letter_code
_entity_poly.pdbx_strand_id
1 'polypeptide(L)'
;MYKSFKHFYYCYSSQNTKFIQRSDLLSEIEEELASQGGRGVEAIRRITSIKDGKTVTSPLFILTFSKHTFPENILIGYLNIKIRPYIPNPLKCFRCQSYGHGTASCRGVATCNKCSSTEHAREACTTERRKCANCKGEHAAYSKICTKWQQEKEIQRIKVLENLSYSEAKKRMVNILPPRTSSSYANAVMTNTKSKKDTATQNRHRNSNRN
;
A
#
# COMPACT_ATOMS: atom_id res chain seq x y z
N MET A 1 8.45 22.77 -6.28
CA MET A 1 7.04 22.37 -6.14
C MET A 1 6.90 21.38 -4.98
N TYR A 2 6.57 21.86 -3.79
CA TYR A 2 6.35 20.99 -2.63
C TYR A 2 5.07 20.20 -2.85
N LYS A 3 5.19 18.87 -3.00
CA LYS A 3 4.04 17.96 -2.98
C LYS A 3 3.40 18.10 -1.59
N SER A 4 2.25 18.77 -1.51
CA SER A 4 1.42 18.79 -0.32
C SER A 4 0.97 17.35 -0.05
N PHE A 5 1.69 16.66 0.84
CA PHE A 5 1.33 15.33 1.29
C PHE A 5 0.32 15.51 2.43
N LYS A 6 -0.95 15.15 2.17
CA LYS A 6 -1.95 15.07 3.23
C LYS A 6 -1.72 13.79 4.02
N HIS A 7 -1.23 13.93 5.24
CA HIS A 7 -1.07 12.81 6.17
C HIS A 7 -2.37 12.61 6.92
N PHE A 8 -2.85 11.38 6.89
CA PHE A 8 -3.98 10.95 7.70
C PHE A 8 -3.40 10.35 8.99
N TYR A 9 -4.10 10.50 10.11
CA TYR A 9 -3.66 10.01 11.41
C TYR A 9 -4.83 9.31 12.08
N TYR A 10 -4.62 8.16 12.73
CA TYR A 10 -5.63 7.61 13.64
C TYR A 10 -5.39 8.18 15.03
N CYS A 11 -6.42 8.70 15.67
CA CYS A 11 -6.50 8.61 17.12
C CYS A 11 -7.04 7.21 17.45
N TYR A 12 -6.20 6.34 18.01
CA TYR A 12 -6.65 5.06 18.57
C TYR A 12 -6.68 5.17 20.08
N SER A 13 -7.89 5.11 20.65
CA SER A 13 -8.13 4.76 22.05
C SER A 13 -7.64 3.31 22.29
N SER A 14 -6.39 3.16 22.74
CA SER A 14 -5.70 1.87 22.93
C SER A 14 -5.37 1.64 24.40
N GLN A 15 -6.23 0.87 25.06
CA GLN A 15 -5.88 -0.32 25.86
C GLN A 15 -4.81 -0.23 26.96
N ASN A 16 -4.35 0.95 27.36
CA ASN A 16 -3.64 1.11 28.65
C ASN A 16 -3.90 2.46 29.35
N THR A 17 -4.94 3.16 28.94
CA THR A 17 -5.57 4.22 29.71
C THR A 17 -7.01 3.78 29.97
N LYS A 18 -7.29 3.37 31.20
CA LYS A 18 -8.65 3.25 31.70
C LYS A 18 -9.39 4.55 31.35
N PHE A 19 -10.56 4.42 30.72
CA PHE A 19 -11.56 5.46 30.47
C PHE A 19 -11.24 6.55 29.42
N ILE A 20 -11.72 6.33 28.20
CA ILE A 20 -12.87 7.14 27.70
C ILE A 20 -13.94 6.15 27.26
N GLN A 21 -14.53 5.49 28.25
CA GLN A 21 -15.84 4.86 28.13
C GLN A 21 -16.87 5.94 28.49
N ARG A 22 -16.96 6.98 27.66
CA ARG A 22 -18.05 7.93 27.69
C ARG A 22 -18.42 8.23 26.25
N SER A 23 -19.45 7.54 25.77
CA SER A 23 -20.17 7.87 24.54
C SER A 23 -20.50 9.36 24.43
N ASP A 24 -20.62 9.99 25.59
CA ASP A 24 -21.13 11.33 25.83
C ASP A 24 -20.08 12.43 25.62
N LEU A 25 -18.79 12.09 25.48
CA LEU A 25 -17.72 13.06 25.14
C LEU A 25 -17.39 13.10 23.65
N LEU A 26 -18.00 12.25 22.81
CA LEU A 26 -17.62 12.16 21.39
C LEU A 26 -18.06 13.39 20.60
N SER A 27 -19.23 13.93 20.91
CA SER A 27 -19.72 15.20 20.36
C SER A 27 -18.88 16.38 20.84
N GLU A 28 -18.53 16.42 22.13
CA GLU A 28 -17.67 17.46 22.71
C GLU A 28 -16.27 17.44 22.08
N ILE A 29 -15.69 16.25 21.85
CA ILE A 29 -14.42 16.10 21.15
C ILE A 29 -14.54 16.57 19.70
N GLU A 30 -15.63 16.24 19.00
CA GLU A 30 -15.88 16.70 17.63
C GLU A 30 -16.01 18.24 17.56
N GLU A 31 -16.74 18.84 18.50
CA GLU A 31 -16.93 20.30 18.63
C GLU A 31 -15.62 21.02 18.98
N GLU A 32 -14.86 20.54 19.97
CA GLU A 32 -13.56 21.11 20.35
C GLU A 32 -12.52 20.98 19.23
N LEU A 33 -12.51 19.84 18.56
CA LEU A 33 -11.66 19.62 17.41
C LEU A 33 -12.04 20.52 16.22
N ALA A 34 -13.32 20.79 16.03
CA ALA A 34 -13.83 21.68 14.99
C ALA A 34 -13.63 23.17 15.34
N SER A 35 -13.76 23.54 16.62
CA SER A 35 -13.67 24.93 17.09
C SER A 35 -12.23 25.41 17.25
N GLN A 36 -11.33 24.55 17.76
CA GLN A 36 -9.94 24.95 18.02
C GLN A 36 -8.97 24.60 16.89
N GLY A 37 -9.42 23.84 15.87
CA GLY A 37 -8.56 23.39 14.77
C GLY A 37 -7.24 22.80 15.27
N GLY A 38 -7.28 22.09 16.40
CA GLY A 38 -6.18 21.79 17.33
C GLY A 38 -4.79 22.10 16.76
N ARG A 39 -4.34 23.37 16.89
CA ARG A 39 -3.07 23.92 16.37
C ARG A 39 -2.48 23.14 15.16
N GLY A 40 -3.20 23.12 14.03
CA GLY A 40 -2.68 22.59 12.75
C GLY A 40 -3.40 21.37 12.18
N VAL A 41 -4.58 21.02 12.69
CA VAL A 41 -5.48 20.04 12.06
C VAL A 41 -6.29 20.73 10.96
N GLU A 42 -6.15 20.27 9.71
CA GLU A 42 -6.89 20.77 8.54
C GLU A 42 -8.26 20.14 8.38
N ALA A 43 -8.37 18.84 8.68
CA ALA A 43 -9.60 18.10 8.43
C ALA A 43 -9.75 16.93 9.39
N ILE A 44 -11.00 16.63 9.71
CA ILE A 44 -11.37 15.65 10.73
C ILE A 44 -12.44 14.76 10.14
N ARG A 45 -12.24 13.46 10.27
CA ARG A 45 -13.16 12.48 9.71
C ARG A 45 -13.30 11.30 10.66
N ARG A 46 -14.53 11.03 11.07
CA ARG A 46 -14.84 9.80 11.80
C ARG A 46 -14.76 8.58 10.90
N ILE A 47 -14.28 7.48 11.43
CA ILE A 47 -14.30 6.22 10.69
C ILE A 47 -15.68 5.63 10.77
N THR A 48 -16.28 5.40 9.61
CA THR A 48 -17.54 4.69 9.48
C THR A 48 -17.30 3.35 8.81
N SER A 49 -18.15 2.40 9.13
CA SER A 49 -18.21 1.10 8.49
C SER A 49 -19.66 0.75 8.21
N ILE A 50 -19.92 0.00 7.15
CA ILE A 50 -21.26 -0.51 6.87
C ILE A 50 -21.31 -1.94 7.44
N LYS A 51 -22.25 -2.18 8.36
CA LYS A 51 -22.57 -3.52 8.89
C LYS A 51 -24.06 -3.75 8.67
N ASP A 52 -24.41 -4.85 8.01
CA ASP A 52 -25.81 -5.23 7.74
C ASP A 52 -26.65 -4.11 7.09
N GLY A 53 -26.04 -3.41 6.13
CA GLY A 53 -26.67 -2.29 5.42
C GLY A 53 -26.80 -0.99 6.21
N LYS A 54 -26.41 -0.97 7.50
CA LYS A 54 -26.44 0.21 8.36
C LYS A 54 -25.05 0.81 8.54
N THR A 55 -24.97 2.13 8.52
CA THR A 55 -23.74 2.86 8.83
C THR A 55 -23.48 2.83 10.33
N VAL A 56 -22.38 2.21 10.74
CA VAL A 56 -21.90 2.15 12.11
C VAL A 56 -20.68 3.06 12.24
N THR A 57 -20.78 4.04 13.14
CA THR A 57 -19.67 4.94 13.49
C THR A 57 -18.72 4.26 14.46
N SER A 58 -17.43 4.32 14.17
CA SER A 58 -16.36 3.91 15.08
C SER A 58 -16.03 5.04 16.06
N PRO A 59 -15.52 4.74 17.27
CA PRO A 59 -14.91 5.74 18.15
C PRO A 59 -13.57 6.30 17.61
N LEU A 60 -13.13 5.86 16.43
CA LEU A 60 -11.87 6.29 15.83
C LEU A 60 -12.05 7.52 14.94
N PHE A 61 -11.18 8.50 15.14
CA PHE A 61 -11.08 9.69 14.32
C PHE A 61 -9.84 9.64 13.45
N ILE A 62 -9.99 10.19 12.25
CA ILE A 62 -8.90 10.49 11.35
C ILE A 62 -8.69 11.99 11.31
N LEU A 63 -7.53 12.41 11.80
CA LEU A 63 -7.08 13.78 11.73
C LEU A 63 -6.18 13.94 10.50
N THR A 64 -6.29 15.08 9.82
CA THR A 64 -5.43 15.48 8.70
C THR A 64 -4.70 16.73 9.14
N PHE A 65 -3.38 16.76 9.01
CA PHE A 65 -2.57 17.92 9.41
C PHE A 65 -1.92 18.56 8.17
N SER A 66 -1.72 19.87 8.23
CA SER A 66 -1.02 20.64 7.18
C SER A 66 0.49 20.47 7.20
N LYS A 67 1.04 20.03 8.34
CA LYS A 67 2.47 19.92 8.58
C LYS A 67 3.00 18.54 8.17
N HIS A 68 4.24 18.52 7.66
CA HIS A 68 4.95 17.29 7.27
C HIS A 68 5.50 16.47 8.44
N THR A 69 5.38 16.96 9.68
CA THR A 69 5.90 16.33 10.89
C THR A 69 4.77 15.68 11.68
N PHE A 70 4.97 14.44 12.11
CA PHE A 70 4.00 13.71 12.95
C PHE A 70 4.02 14.29 14.38
N PRO A 71 2.92 14.87 14.88
CA PRO A 71 2.81 15.10 16.32
C PRO A 71 2.72 13.74 17.02
N GLU A 72 3.34 13.59 18.19
CA GLU A 72 3.13 12.40 19.02
C GLU A 72 1.83 12.48 19.82
N ASN A 73 1.44 13.70 20.19
CA ASN A 73 0.24 13.98 20.94
C ASN A 73 -0.47 15.23 20.41
N ILE A 74 -1.77 15.34 20.69
CA ILE A 74 -2.59 16.52 20.44
C ILE A 74 -3.33 16.90 21.72
N LEU A 75 -3.40 18.19 22.00
CA LEU A 75 -4.22 18.74 23.07
C LEU A 75 -5.63 19.00 22.54
N ILE A 76 -6.65 18.41 23.16
CA ILE A 76 -8.06 18.64 22.85
C ILE A 76 -8.75 19.02 24.16
N GLY A 77 -9.23 20.26 24.26
CA GLY A 77 -9.62 20.85 25.54
C GLY A 77 -8.48 20.77 26.55
N TYR A 78 -8.67 19.99 27.61
CA TYR A 78 -7.67 19.74 28.67
C TYR A 78 -6.97 18.37 28.54
N LEU A 79 -7.29 17.60 27.50
CA LEU A 79 -6.82 16.23 27.32
C LEU A 79 -5.63 16.19 26.36
N ASN A 80 -4.51 15.65 26.83
CA ASN A 80 -3.35 15.36 25.99
C ASN A 80 -3.45 13.94 25.43
N ILE A 81 -3.79 13.81 24.14
CA ILE A 81 -4.13 12.55 23.50
C ILE A 81 -3.00 12.10 22.58
N LYS A 82 -2.51 10.88 22.79
CA LYS A 82 -1.52 10.25 21.91
C LYS A 82 -2.12 9.88 20.55
N ILE A 83 -1.46 10.28 19.47
CA ILE A 83 -1.89 9.99 18.11
C ILE A 83 -0.96 8.98 17.43
N ARG A 84 -1.48 8.27 16.43
CA ARG A 84 -0.72 7.28 15.64
C ARG A 84 -0.85 7.55 14.15
N PRO A 85 0.20 7.33 13.34
CA PRO A 85 0.10 7.47 11.89
C PRO A 85 -0.97 6.57 11.29
N TYR A 86 -1.78 7.09 10.36
CA TYR A 86 -2.74 6.30 9.60
C TYR A 86 -2.06 5.66 8.40
N ILE A 87 -1.97 4.34 8.41
CA ILE A 87 -1.52 3.59 7.24
C ILE A 87 -2.75 3.22 6.40
N PRO A 88 -3.01 3.89 5.26
CA PRO A 88 -4.14 3.59 4.40
C PRO A 88 -4.10 2.14 3.91
N ASN A 89 -5.26 1.60 3.56
CA ASN A 89 -5.28 0.38 2.77
C ASN A 89 -4.79 0.67 1.34
N PRO A 90 -4.10 -0.31 0.71
CA PRO A 90 -3.76 -0.26 -0.71
C PRO A 90 -4.88 0.29 -1.59
N LEU A 91 -4.58 1.32 -2.39
CA LEU A 91 -5.52 1.79 -3.40
C LEU A 91 -5.66 0.72 -4.48
N LYS A 92 -6.84 0.09 -4.52
CA LYS A 92 -7.18 -0.96 -5.49
C LYS A 92 -8.27 -0.46 -6.41
N CYS A 93 -8.06 -0.60 -7.71
CA CYS A 93 -9.08 -0.30 -8.69
C CYS A 93 -10.21 -1.34 -8.63
N PHE A 94 -11.46 -0.90 -8.47
CA PHE A 94 -12.61 -1.81 -8.42
C PHE A 94 -13.02 -2.36 -9.79
N ARG A 95 -12.54 -1.76 -10.88
CA ARG A 95 -12.71 -2.24 -12.26
C ARG A 95 -11.72 -3.35 -12.62
N CYS A 96 -10.42 -3.07 -12.71
CA CYS A 96 -9.40 -4.05 -13.14
C CYS A 96 -8.72 -4.83 -12.00
N GLN A 97 -9.05 -4.56 -10.72
CA GLN A 97 -8.44 -5.16 -9.52
C GLN A 97 -6.94 -4.87 -9.30
N SER A 98 -6.27 -4.13 -10.18
CA SER A 98 -4.88 -3.72 -9.99
C SER A 98 -4.72 -2.64 -8.89
N TYR A 99 -3.52 -2.56 -8.32
CA TYR A 99 -3.17 -1.54 -7.33
C TYR A 99 -2.63 -0.25 -7.98
N GLY A 100 -2.70 0.85 -7.25
CA GLY A 100 -2.06 2.12 -7.57
C GLY A 100 -2.92 3.15 -8.30
N HIS A 101 -4.16 2.79 -8.68
CA HIS A 101 -5.10 3.73 -9.29
C HIS A 101 -6.56 3.42 -8.91
N GLY A 102 -7.42 4.43 -9.01
CA GLY A 102 -8.86 4.30 -8.79
C GLY A 102 -9.62 3.99 -10.08
N THR A 103 -10.91 3.68 -9.96
CA THR A 103 -11.78 3.35 -11.10
C THR A 103 -11.85 4.48 -12.14
N ALA A 104 -11.88 5.74 -11.70
CA ALA A 104 -12.00 6.91 -12.60
C ALA A 104 -10.81 7.06 -13.56
N SER A 105 -9.60 6.69 -13.11
CA SER A 105 -8.37 6.74 -13.91
C SER A 105 -8.05 5.39 -14.58
N CYS A 106 -8.96 4.42 -14.52
CA CYS A 106 -8.69 3.07 -14.97
C CYS A 106 -8.76 2.94 -16.49
N ARG A 107 -7.67 2.46 -17.09
CA ARG A 107 -7.59 2.08 -18.51
C ARG A 107 -7.58 0.56 -18.71
N GLY A 108 -7.75 -0.21 -17.63
CA GLY A 108 -7.72 -1.66 -17.65
C GLY A 108 -9.06 -2.31 -17.99
N VAL A 109 -9.00 -3.59 -18.34
CA VAL A 109 -10.18 -4.43 -18.59
C VAL A 109 -10.92 -4.67 -17.26
N ALA A 110 -12.25 -4.72 -17.32
CA ALA A 110 -13.05 -5.07 -16.15
C ALA A 110 -12.76 -6.53 -15.75
N THR A 111 -12.41 -6.76 -14.48
CA THR A 111 -11.97 -8.07 -13.99
C THR A 111 -12.72 -8.40 -12.71
N CYS A 112 -13.31 -9.60 -12.67
CA CYS A 112 -14.02 -10.11 -11.52
C CYS A 112 -13.09 -10.21 -10.29
N ASN A 113 -13.54 -9.68 -9.16
CA ASN A 113 -12.78 -9.67 -7.91
C ASN A 113 -12.72 -11.05 -7.23
N LYS A 114 -13.61 -11.98 -7.57
CA LYS A 114 -13.68 -13.34 -6.98
C LYS A 114 -12.82 -14.34 -7.76
N CYS A 115 -12.95 -14.39 -9.09
CA CYS A 115 -12.33 -15.42 -9.95
C CYS A 115 -11.39 -14.88 -11.03
N SER A 116 -11.17 -13.57 -11.12
CA SER A 116 -10.31 -12.94 -12.13
C SER A 116 -10.74 -13.08 -13.59
N SER A 117 -11.96 -13.53 -13.88
CA SER A 117 -12.51 -13.55 -15.25
C SER A 117 -12.87 -12.14 -15.73
N THR A 118 -12.81 -11.94 -17.05
CA THR A 118 -13.25 -10.73 -17.76
C THR A 118 -14.57 -10.92 -18.51
N GLU A 119 -15.16 -12.11 -18.46
CA GLU A 119 -16.31 -12.51 -19.26
C GLU A 119 -17.65 -12.16 -18.62
N HIS A 120 -17.66 -11.74 -17.34
CA HIS A 120 -18.87 -11.42 -16.62
C HIS A 120 -18.72 -10.20 -15.70
N ALA A 121 -19.86 -9.59 -15.37
CA ALA A 121 -19.97 -8.58 -14.32
C ALA A 121 -19.75 -9.22 -12.94
N ARG A 122 -19.17 -8.47 -11.99
CA ARG A 122 -18.78 -9.01 -10.67
C ARG A 122 -19.95 -9.59 -9.87
N GLU A 123 -21.16 -9.05 -10.07
CA GLU A 123 -22.39 -9.45 -9.40
C GLU A 123 -22.88 -10.81 -9.90
N ALA A 124 -22.67 -11.08 -11.20
CA ALA A 124 -23.08 -12.32 -11.87
C ALA A 124 -22.05 -13.46 -11.74
N CYS A 125 -21.02 -13.29 -10.91
CA CYS A 125 -20.00 -14.32 -10.71
C CYS A 125 -20.56 -15.51 -9.91
N THR A 126 -20.80 -16.62 -10.61
CA THR A 126 -21.21 -17.93 -10.05
C THR A 126 -20.03 -18.84 -9.72
N THR A 127 -18.80 -18.48 -10.14
CA THR A 127 -17.62 -19.30 -9.90
C THR A 127 -17.30 -19.42 -8.41
N GLU A 128 -17.31 -20.64 -7.88
CA GLU A 128 -16.91 -20.93 -6.50
C GLU A 128 -15.40 -20.80 -6.30
N ARG A 129 -14.62 -21.34 -7.24
CA ARG A 129 -13.16 -21.27 -7.20
C ARG A 129 -12.68 -19.83 -7.22
N ARG A 130 -11.96 -19.45 -6.18
CA ARG A 130 -11.38 -18.11 -6.05
C ARG A 130 -10.03 -18.04 -6.72
N LYS A 131 -9.80 -16.94 -7.42
CA LYS A 131 -8.53 -16.67 -8.08
C LYS A 131 -8.24 -15.18 -8.01
N CYS A 132 -7.03 -14.85 -7.59
CA CYS A 132 -6.61 -13.46 -7.43
C CYS A 132 -6.03 -12.90 -8.74
N ALA A 133 -6.50 -11.71 -9.14
CA ALA A 133 -6.04 -11.09 -10.39
C ALA A 133 -4.56 -10.69 -10.32
N ASN A 134 -4.07 -10.37 -9.11
CA ASN A 134 -2.74 -9.81 -8.87
C ASN A 134 -1.64 -10.88 -8.63
N CYS A 135 -1.89 -11.86 -7.76
CA CYS A 135 -0.91 -12.91 -7.44
C CYS A 135 -1.23 -14.28 -8.07
N LYS A 136 -2.39 -14.43 -8.71
CA LYS A 136 -2.89 -15.69 -9.30
C LYS A 136 -3.15 -16.83 -8.29
N GLY A 137 -3.06 -16.57 -6.98
CA GLY A 137 -3.36 -17.54 -5.92
C GLY A 137 -4.84 -17.82 -5.70
N GLU A 138 -5.13 -18.86 -4.91
CA GLU A 138 -6.48 -19.40 -4.65
C GLU A 138 -7.27 -18.62 -3.59
N HIS A 139 -7.45 -17.33 -3.84
CA HIS A 139 -8.25 -16.45 -3.01
C HIS A 139 -8.79 -15.28 -3.83
N ALA A 140 -9.80 -14.59 -3.32
CA ALA A 140 -10.34 -13.41 -3.99
C ALA A 140 -9.32 -12.26 -4.00
N ALA A 141 -9.44 -11.34 -4.95
CA ALA A 141 -8.54 -10.19 -5.11
C ALA A 141 -8.59 -9.19 -3.94
N TYR A 142 -9.62 -9.24 -3.09
CA TYR A 142 -9.73 -8.42 -1.87
C TYR A 142 -9.15 -9.10 -0.61
N SER A 143 -8.62 -10.32 -0.73
CA SER A 143 -8.11 -11.06 0.41
C SER A 143 -6.80 -10.47 0.96
N LYS A 144 -6.70 -10.35 2.29
CA LYS A 144 -5.51 -9.82 2.97
C LYS A 144 -4.33 -10.81 3.02
N ILE A 145 -4.58 -12.09 2.79
CA ILE A 145 -3.52 -13.11 2.67
C ILE A 145 -2.76 -13.01 1.34
N CYS A 146 -3.21 -12.17 0.41
CA CYS A 146 -2.54 -11.97 -0.87
C CYS A 146 -1.16 -11.37 -0.67
N THR A 147 -0.12 -12.05 -1.17
CA THR A 147 1.27 -11.54 -1.12
C THR A 147 1.41 -10.16 -1.77
N LYS A 148 0.73 -9.92 -2.91
CA LYS A 148 0.73 -8.59 -3.55
C LYS A 148 0.02 -7.52 -2.72
N TRP A 149 -1.04 -7.88 -1.99
CA TRP A 149 -1.69 -6.95 -1.07
C TRP A 149 -0.77 -6.61 0.10
N GLN A 150 -0.11 -7.60 0.69
CA GLN A 150 0.83 -7.41 1.80
C GLN A 150 2.01 -6.53 1.38
N GLN A 151 2.57 -6.76 0.19
CA GLN A 151 3.62 -5.91 -0.39
C GLN A 151 3.15 -4.46 -0.54
N GLU A 152 1.98 -4.24 -1.11
CA GLU A 152 1.43 -2.90 -1.28
C GLU A 152 1.10 -2.23 0.07
N LYS A 153 0.62 -3.00 1.06
CA LYS A 153 0.38 -2.50 2.42
C LYS A 153 1.68 -2.06 3.09
N GLU A 154 2.75 -2.80 2.86
CA GLU A 154 4.09 -2.46 3.35
C GLU A 154 4.64 -1.20 2.67
N ILE A 155 4.43 -1.04 1.36
CA ILE A 155 4.79 0.21 0.66
C ILE A 155 4.03 1.40 1.26
N GLN A 156 2.73 1.26 1.55
CA GLN A 156 1.97 2.33 2.23
C GLN A 156 2.51 2.60 3.64
N ARG A 157 2.95 1.57 4.39
CA ARG A 157 3.58 1.73 5.70
C ARG A 157 4.85 2.57 5.60
N ILE A 158 5.79 2.19 4.74
CA ILE A 158 7.06 2.91 4.51
C ILE A 158 6.78 4.34 4.06
N LYS A 159 5.87 4.52 3.09
CA LYS A 159 5.47 5.83 2.58
C LYS A 159 5.03 6.76 3.70
N VAL A 160 4.19 6.27 4.61
CA VAL A 160 3.68 7.06 5.74
C VAL A 160 4.79 7.30 6.76
N LEU A 161 5.47 6.26 7.25
CA LEU A 161 6.41 6.39 8.38
C LEU A 161 7.70 7.13 8.01
N GLU A 162 8.17 7.00 6.77
CA GLU A 162 9.39 7.67 6.29
C GLU A 162 9.08 8.96 5.52
N ASN A 163 7.80 9.35 5.43
CA ASN A 163 7.35 10.54 4.70
C ASN A 163 7.85 10.60 3.24
N LEU A 164 7.71 9.49 2.53
CA LEU A 164 8.19 9.34 1.15
C LEU A 164 7.06 9.45 0.13
N SER A 165 7.40 9.73 -1.13
CA SER A 165 6.47 9.46 -2.23
C SER A 165 6.27 7.94 -2.40
N TYR A 166 5.16 7.56 -3.05
CA TYR A 166 4.89 6.14 -3.32
C TYR A 166 6.03 5.46 -4.11
N SER A 167 6.60 6.15 -5.09
CA SER A 167 7.72 5.64 -5.89
C SER A 167 8.99 5.40 -5.06
N GLU A 168 9.30 6.31 -4.12
CA GLU A 168 10.46 6.17 -3.23
C GLU A 168 10.24 5.04 -2.23
N ALA A 169 9.06 4.97 -1.61
CA ALA A 169 8.71 3.89 -0.69
C ALA A 169 8.77 2.51 -1.37
N LYS A 170 8.33 2.42 -2.64
CA LYS A 170 8.43 1.19 -3.43
C LYS A 170 9.87 0.79 -3.72
N LYS A 171 10.75 1.74 -4.07
CA LYS A 171 12.18 1.48 -4.23
C LYS A 171 12.82 1.01 -2.93
N ARG A 172 12.49 1.67 -1.82
CA ARG A 172 12.96 1.31 -0.46
C ARG A 172 12.58 -0.12 -0.09
N MET A 173 11.32 -0.51 -0.32
CA MET A 173 10.83 -1.86 -0.07
C MET A 173 11.59 -2.94 -0.88
N VAL A 174 11.89 -2.66 -2.16
CA VAL A 174 12.65 -3.58 -3.01
C VAL A 174 14.10 -3.75 -2.52
N ASN A 175 14.72 -2.66 -2.04
CA ASN A 175 16.09 -2.70 -1.54
C ASN A 175 16.23 -3.40 -0.17
N ILE A 176 15.14 -3.52 0.60
CA ILE A 176 15.12 -4.25 1.88
C ILE A 176 14.98 -5.77 1.65
N LEU A 177 14.34 -6.17 0.54
CA LEU A 177 14.27 -7.58 0.17
C LEU A 177 15.63 -8.04 -0.37
N PRO A 178 16.12 -9.24 0.00
CA PRO A 178 17.36 -9.75 -0.58
C PRO A 178 17.24 -9.76 -2.10
N PRO A 179 18.30 -9.39 -2.84
CA PRO A 179 18.26 -9.40 -4.29
C PRO A 179 17.84 -10.79 -4.74
N ARG A 180 16.69 -10.90 -5.40
CA ARG A 180 16.39 -12.08 -6.19
C ARG A 180 17.56 -12.20 -7.17
N THR A 181 18.12 -13.39 -7.29
CA THR A 181 19.13 -13.75 -8.30
C THR A 181 18.52 -13.66 -9.71
N SER A 182 17.96 -12.51 -10.09
CA SER A 182 17.62 -12.22 -11.46
C SER A 182 18.93 -11.83 -12.12
N SER A 183 19.46 -12.73 -12.94
CA SER A 183 20.54 -12.40 -13.86
C SER A 183 20.15 -11.13 -14.61
N SER A 184 20.87 -10.05 -14.32
CA SER A 184 20.69 -8.78 -15.02
C SER A 184 20.94 -8.99 -16.50
N TYR A 185 20.27 -8.23 -17.37
CA TYR A 185 20.61 -8.19 -18.80
C TYR A 185 22.11 -7.92 -19.00
N ALA A 186 22.71 -7.07 -18.15
CA ALA A 186 24.15 -6.84 -18.14
C ALA A 186 24.97 -8.11 -17.84
N ASN A 187 24.49 -9.00 -16.96
CA ASN A 187 25.15 -10.27 -16.67
C ASN A 187 25.05 -11.24 -17.86
N ALA A 188 23.94 -11.26 -18.59
CA ALA A 188 23.77 -12.09 -19.79
C ALA A 188 24.66 -11.63 -20.96
N VAL A 189 24.90 -10.32 -21.09
CA VAL A 189 25.86 -9.79 -22.07
C VAL A 189 27.30 -10.13 -21.67
N MET A 190 27.64 -10.02 -20.38
CA MET A 190 28.97 -10.36 -19.86
C MET A 190 29.31 -11.86 -20.05
N THR A 191 28.37 -12.78 -19.81
CA THR A 191 28.61 -14.21 -20.03
C THR A 191 28.84 -14.55 -21.50
N ASN A 192 28.19 -13.85 -22.43
CA ASN A 192 28.35 -14.06 -23.87
C ASN A 192 29.69 -13.55 -24.42
N THR A 193 30.34 -12.61 -23.72
CA THR A 193 31.68 -12.11 -24.10
C THR A 193 32.83 -13.04 -23.68
N LYS A 194 32.64 -13.87 -22.64
CA LYS A 194 33.64 -14.88 -22.23
C LYS A 194 33.71 -16.04 -23.23
N SER A 195 32.56 -16.56 -23.68
CA SER A 195 32.53 -17.67 -24.65
C SER A 195 33.11 -17.34 -26.02
N LYS A 196 33.20 -16.05 -26.42
CA LYS A 196 33.82 -15.63 -27.69
C LYS A 196 35.34 -15.47 -27.63
N LYS A 197 35.96 -15.38 -26.44
CA LYS A 197 37.42 -15.27 -26.31
C LYS A 197 38.13 -16.62 -26.36
N ASP A 198 37.44 -17.72 -26.01
CA ASP A 198 38.05 -19.06 -25.97
C ASP A 198 38.10 -19.73 -27.36
N THR A 199 37.27 -19.31 -28.32
CA THR A 199 37.26 -19.88 -29.68
C THR A 199 38.34 -19.30 -30.60
N ALA A 200 38.97 -18.18 -30.23
CA ALA A 200 40.02 -17.56 -31.05
C ALA A 200 41.42 -18.17 -30.84
N THR A 201 41.63 -18.92 -29.76
CA THR A 201 42.97 -19.44 -29.39
C THR A 201 43.20 -20.90 -29.85
N GLN A 202 42.17 -21.65 -30.23
CA GLN A 202 42.31 -23.06 -30.63
C GLN A 202 42.56 -23.31 -32.13
N ASN A 203 42.43 -22.29 -33.00
CA ASN A 203 42.62 -22.46 -34.46
C ASN A 203 44.04 -22.14 -34.98
N ARG A 204 45.04 -21.92 -34.12
CA ARG A 204 46.46 -21.70 -34.53
C ARG A 204 47.38 -22.92 -34.37
N HIS A 205 46.90 -24.07 -33.90
CA HIS A 205 47.75 -25.24 -33.61
C HIS A 205 47.39 -26.53 -34.37
N ARG A 206 46.67 -26.44 -35.49
CA ARG A 206 46.29 -27.63 -36.27
C ARG A 206 46.76 -27.65 -37.73
N ASN A 207 47.75 -26.85 -38.09
CA ASN A 207 48.34 -26.86 -39.44
C ASN A 207 49.87 -26.93 -39.42
N SER A 208 50.41 -27.98 -38.80
CA SER A 208 51.80 -28.42 -38.96
C SER A 208 51.88 -29.93 -38.69
N ASN A 209 51.43 -30.75 -39.65
CA ASN A 209 51.91 -32.12 -39.87
C ASN A 209 51.17 -32.71 -41.08
N ARG A 210 51.67 -32.36 -42.26
CA ARG A 210 51.56 -33.15 -43.49
C ARG A 210 52.99 -33.39 -43.96
N ASN A 211 53.50 -34.59 -43.74
CA ASN A 211 54.51 -35.25 -44.55
C ASN A 211 53.94 -36.63 -44.88
#